data_AF-A0A521PWL9-F1
#
_entry.id   AF-A0A521PWL9-F1
#
_cell.length_a   1.000
_cell.length_b   1.000
_cell.length_c   1.000
_cell.angle_alpha   90.00
_cell.angle_beta   90.00
_cell.angle_gamma   90.00
#
_symmetry.space_group_name_H-M   'P 1'
#
loop_
_entity.id
_entity.type
_entity.pdbx_description
1 polymer ?
#
loop_
_entity_poly.entity_id
_entity_poly.type
_entity_poly.pdbx_seq_one_letter_code
_entity_poly.pdbx_strand_id
1 'polypeptide(L)'
;MDYGVFASLVTEDQVAKVVRGFEAAIMASFATDQARLPVVSTRELRITHAEMKRRTEMCMRMFKELRGDLKWGVDRILDRLPAFLRCELDGIPWKPDDRTIWTPEGDTR
;
A
#
# COMPACT_ATOMS: atom_id res chain seq x y z
N MET A 1 16.87 -3.83 8.31
CA MET A 1 15.88 -2.93 7.68
C MET A 1 16.66 -1.98 6.78
N ASP A 2 16.62 -2.19 5.47
CA ASP A 2 17.43 -1.43 4.51
C ASP A 2 16.71 -0.14 4.11
N TYR A 3 16.98 0.93 4.82
CA TYR A 3 16.43 2.25 4.52
C TYR A 3 17.15 2.95 3.35
N GLY A 4 18.37 2.51 3.01
CA GLY A 4 19.19 3.12 1.95
C GLY A 4 18.59 2.89 0.57
N VAL A 5 18.12 1.68 0.28
CA VAL A 5 17.44 1.36 -0.99
C VAL A 5 16.09 2.08 -1.11
N PHE A 6 15.40 2.34 0.00
CA PHE A 6 14.16 3.12 -0.06
C PHE A 6 14.45 4.60 -0.36
N ALA A 7 15.46 5.17 0.29
CA ALA A 7 15.86 6.56 0.10
C ALA A 7 16.36 6.82 -1.34
N SER A 8 16.96 5.83 -2.01
CA SER A 8 17.38 5.99 -3.41
C SER A 8 16.23 5.94 -4.43
N LEU A 9 15.04 5.44 -4.03
CA LEU A 9 13.87 5.31 -4.91
C LEU A 9 12.92 6.51 -4.86
N VAL A 10 13.13 7.42 -3.91
CA VAL A 10 12.30 8.59 -3.62
C VAL A 10 13.17 9.84 -3.71
N THR A 11 12.78 10.81 -4.54
CA THR A 11 13.46 12.10 -4.57
C THR A 11 13.10 12.91 -3.31
N GLU A 12 13.97 13.84 -2.90
CA GLU A 12 13.79 14.59 -1.65
C GLU A 12 12.43 15.32 -1.57
N ASP A 13 11.96 15.86 -2.69
CA ASP A 13 10.65 16.52 -2.83
C ASP A 13 9.45 15.56 -2.68
N GLN A 14 9.66 14.26 -2.88
CA GLN A 14 8.62 13.23 -2.78
C GLN A 14 8.54 12.61 -1.39
N VAL A 15 9.55 12.78 -0.53
CA VAL A 15 9.62 12.14 0.80
C VAL A 15 8.38 12.47 1.63
N ALA A 16 8.03 13.76 1.75
CA ALA A 16 6.87 14.19 2.53
C ALA A 16 5.56 13.57 2.01
N LYS A 17 5.44 13.43 0.68
CA LYS A 17 4.26 12.84 0.04
C LYS A 17 4.16 11.34 0.33
N VAL A 18 5.26 10.61 0.23
CA VAL A 18 5.30 9.17 0.51
C VAL A 18 5.00 8.89 1.97
N VAL A 19 5.61 9.63 2.89
CA VAL A 19 5.36 9.48 4.34
C VAL A 19 3.89 9.71 4.66
N ARG A 20 3.30 10.81 4.19
CA ARG A 20 1.87 11.09 4.40
C ARG A 20 0.96 10.03 3.78
N GLY A 21 1.32 9.53 2.59
CA GLY A 21 0.58 8.46 1.94
C GLY A 21 0.59 7.16 2.74
N PHE A 22 1.74 6.81 3.33
CA PHE A 22 1.86 5.63 4.20
C PHE A 22 1.04 5.80 5.48
N GLU A 23 1.17 6.94 6.15
CA GLU A 23 0.38 7.26 7.34
C GLU A 23 -1.12 7.15 7.05
N ALA A 24 -1.59 7.75 5.96
CA ALA A 24 -2.99 7.70 5.56
C ALA A 24 -3.46 6.25 5.31
N ALA A 25 -2.70 5.45 4.56
CA ALA A 25 -3.05 4.06 4.28
C ALA A 25 -3.07 3.19 5.54
N ILE A 26 -2.10 3.37 6.44
CA ILE A 26 -2.01 2.64 7.70
C ILE A 26 -3.19 3.01 8.61
N MET A 27 -3.48 4.29 8.77
CA MET A 27 -4.62 4.73 9.60
C MET A 27 -5.96 4.25 9.04
N ALA A 28 -6.15 4.30 7.71
CA ALA A 28 -7.33 3.76 7.06
C ALA A 28 -7.50 2.25 7.28
N SER A 29 -6.39 1.50 7.30
CA SER A 29 -6.42 0.07 7.58
C SER A 29 -6.87 -0.25 9.01
N PHE A 30 -6.42 0.52 10.01
CA PHE A 30 -6.88 0.36 11.39
C PHE A 30 -8.35 0.71 11.55
N ALA A 31 -8.81 1.79 10.91
CA ALA A 31 -10.23 2.16 10.91
C ALA A 31 -11.11 1.05 10.30
N THR A 32 -10.63 0.43 9.21
CA THR A 32 -11.31 -0.71 8.57
C THR A 32 -11.38 -1.92 9.51
N ASP A 33 -10.29 -2.24 10.22
CA ASP A 33 -10.29 -3.34 11.17
C ASP A 33 -11.26 -3.09 12.34
N GLN A 34 -11.30 -1.85 12.84
CA GLN A 34 -12.22 -1.45 13.89
C GLN A 34 -13.69 -1.57 13.45
N ALA A 35 -14.00 -1.17 12.22
CA ALA A 35 -15.35 -1.29 11.65
C ALA A 35 -15.79 -2.75 11.43
N ARG A 36 -14.85 -3.69 11.30
CA ARG A 36 -15.12 -5.13 11.14
C ARG A 36 -15.34 -5.85 12.48
N LEU A 37 -15.05 -5.22 13.62
CA LEU A 37 -15.32 -5.82 14.92
C LEU A 37 -16.83 -5.88 15.18
N PRO A 38 -17.38 -7.02 15.65
CA PRO A 38 -18.78 -7.10 16.00
C PRO A 38 -19.07 -6.14 17.17
N VAL A 39 -20.25 -5.52 17.16
CA VAL A 39 -20.71 -4.53 18.17
C VAL A 39 -20.60 -5.06 19.62
N VAL A 40 -20.57 -6.39 19.79
CA VAL A 40 -20.48 -7.08 21.08
C VAL A 40 -19.04 -7.41 21.51
N SER A 41 -18.04 -7.13 20.67
CA SER A 41 -16.62 -7.34 20.98
C SER A 41 -16.09 -6.20 21.85
N THR A 42 -15.90 -6.45 23.14
CA THR A 42 -15.17 -5.57 24.08
C THR A 42 -13.67 -5.48 23.79
N ARG A 43 -13.17 -6.18 22.77
CA ARG A 43 -11.76 -6.14 22.37
C ARG A 43 -11.53 -4.88 21.53
N GLU A 44 -11.25 -3.77 22.20
CA GLU A 44 -10.73 -2.57 21.55
C GLU A 44 -9.48 -2.93 20.73
N LEU A 45 -9.47 -2.55 19.45
CA LEU A 45 -8.30 -2.64 18.60
C LEU A 45 -7.27 -1.62 19.07
N ARG A 46 -6.38 -2.04 19.99
CA ARG A 46 -5.28 -1.20 20.45
C ARG A 46 -4.24 -1.08 19.35
N ILE A 47 -4.07 0.13 18.83
CA ILE A 47 -2.97 0.47 17.92
C ILE A 47 -1.68 0.38 18.74
N THR A 48 -0.89 -0.68 18.53
CA THR A 48 0.40 -0.86 19.18
C THR A 48 1.53 -0.39 18.27
N HIS A 49 2.65 0.00 18.87
CA HIS A 49 3.86 0.35 18.11
C HIS A 49 4.35 -0.81 17.24
N ALA A 50 4.20 -2.06 17.70
CA ALA A 50 4.57 -3.26 16.93
C ALA A 50 3.72 -3.42 15.67
N GLU A 51 2.40 -3.21 15.76
CA GLU A 51 1.49 -3.35 14.61
C GLU A 51 1.65 -2.18 13.63
N MET A 52 1.88 -0.96 14.14
CA MET A 52 2.22 0.19 13.30
C MET A 52 3.50 -0.07 12.50
N LYS A 53 4.56 -0.54 13.17
CA LYS A 53 5.82 -0.92 12.52
C LYS A 53 5.61 -1.99 11.46
N ARG A 54 4.85 -3.05 11.76
CA ARG A 54 4.54 -4.13 10.81
C ARG A 54 3.86 -3.62 9.54
N ARG A 55 2.85 -2.76 9.66
CA ARG A 55 2.14 -2.19 8.49
C ARG A 55 3.04 -1.24 7.70
N THR A 56 3.88 -0.45 8.38
CA THR A 56 4.91 0.37 7.70
C THR A 56 5.88 -0.49 6.90
N GLU A 57 6.34 -1.62 7.46
CA GLU A 57 7.22 -2.56 6.76
C GLU A 57 6.55 -3.16 5.52
N MET A 58 5.24 -3.48 5.59
CA MET A 58 4.46 -3.92 4.42
C MET A 58 4.41 -2.83 3.34
N CYS A 59 4.09 -1.59 3.71
CA CYS A 59 4.04 -0.46 2.78
C CYS A 59 5.40 -0.21 2.11
N MET A 60 6.50 -0.25 2.88
CA MET A 60 7.85 -0.07 2.34
C MET A 60 8.24 -1.20 1.39
N ARG A 61 7.90 -2.45 1.70
CA ARG A 61 8.18 -3.61 0.83
C ARG A 61 7.48 -3.44 -0.52
N MET A 62 6.17 -3.19 -0.50
CA MET A 62 5.39 -2.94 -1.73
C MET A 62 5.96 -1.77 -2.52
N PHE A 63 6.29 -0.67 -1.85
CA PHE A 63 6.83 0.51 -2.52
C PHE A 63 8.14 0.18 -3.24
N LYS A 64 9.03 -0.59 -2.62
CA LYS A 64 10.28 -1.04 -3.25
C LYS A 64 10.03 -1.92 -4.46
N GLU A 65 9.13 -2.88 -4.37
CA GLU A 65 8.78 -3.77 -5.48
C GLU A 65 8.19 -2.96 -6.66
N LEU A 66 7.20 -2.11 -6.40
CA LEU A 66 6.52 -1.36 -7.46
C LEU A 66 7.39 -0.25 -8.08
N ARG A 67 8.17 0.46 -7.25
CA ARG A 67 9.04 1.55 -7.70
C ARG A 67 10.34 1.02 -8.30
N GLY A 68 10.90 -0.03 -7.70
CA GLY A 68 12.14 -0.67 -8.10
C GLY A 68 11.98 -1.54 -9.34
N ASP A 69 11.04 -2.49 -9.32
CA ASP A 69 10.91 -3.50 -10.38
C ASP A 69 9.98 -3.02 -11.50
N LEU A 70 8.82 -2.47 -11.16
CA LEU A 70 7.82 -2.04 -12.15
C LEU A 70 7.92 -0.57 -12.56
N LYS A 71 8.81 0.21 -11.93
CA LYS A 71 9.05 1.64 -12.19
C LYS A 71 7.77 2.51 -12.11
N TRP A 72 6.82 2.14 -11.25
CA TRP A 72 5.59 2.92 -11.10
C TRP A 72 5.85 4.32 -10.53
N GLY A 73 5.02 5.28 -10.93
CA GLY A 73 4.98 6.62 -10.34
C GLY A 73 4.53 6.59 -8.88
N VAL A 74 5.02 7.53 -8.06
CA VAL A 74 4.67 7.61 -6.62
C VAL A 74 3.15 7.69 -6.42
N ASP A 75 2.46 8.55 -7.16
CA ASP A 75 1.00 8.69 -7.08
C ASP A 75 0.28 7.37 -7.30
N ARG A 76 0.63 6.66 -8.37
CA ARG A 76 0.04 5.36 -8.70
C ARG A 76 0.27 4.34 -7.58
N ILE A 77 1.43 4.37 -6.92
CA ILE A 77 1.72 3.47 -5.79
C ILE A 77 0.85 3.83 -4.59
N LEU A 78 0.76 5.13 -4.25
CA LEU A 78 -0.07 5.63 -3.15
C LEU A 78 -1.55 5.31 -3.33
N ASP A 79 -2.07 5.37 -4.55
CA ASP A 79 -3.47 5.00 -4.86
C ASP A 79 -3.76 3.51 -4.62
N ARG A 80 -2.75 2.64 -4.73
CA ARG A 80 -2.92 1.18 -4.59
C ARG A 80 -2.55 0.66 -3.21
N LEU A 81 -1.87 1.44 -2.40
CA LEU A 81 -1.43 1.08 -1.05
C LEU A 81 -2.55 0.59 -0.12
N PRO A 82 -3.72 1.26 -0.02
CA PRO A 82 -4.81 0.79 0.84
C PRO A 82 -5.33 -0.60 0.45
N ALA A 83 -5.49 -0.85 -0.86
CA ALA A 83 -5.97 -2.13 -1.37
C ALA A 83 -4.95 -3.24 -1.14
N PHE A 84 -3.66 -2.98 -1.40
CA PHE A 84 -2.60 -3.93 -1.12
C PHE A 84 -2.52 -4.27 0.36
N LEU A 85 -2.52 -3.26 1.24
CA LEU A 85 -2.40 -3.46 2.67
C LEU A 85 -3.58 -4.29 3.20
N ARG A 86 -4.78 -4.10 2.66
CA ARG A 86 -5.94 -4.94 2.97
C ARG A 86 -5.72 -6.39 2.55
N CYS A 87 -5.28 -6.63 1.31
CA CYS A 87 -5.01 -7.98 0.82
C CYS A 87 -3.94 -8.69 1.65
N GLU A 88 -2.84 -8.02 1.99
CA GLU A 88 -1.79 -8.57 2.86
C GLU A 88 -2.29 -8.91 4.27
N LEU A 89 -3.09 -8.02 4.88
CA LEU A 89 -3.68 -8.27 6.19
C LEU A 89 -4.70 -9.41 6.17
N ASP A 90 -5.41 -9.60 5.05
CA ASP A 90 -6.34 -10.70 4.84
C ASP A 90 -5.66 -12.00 4.34
N GLY A 91 -4.35 -11.98 4.08
CA GLY A 91 -3.61 -13.13 3.54
C GLY A 91 -3.96 -13.48 2.09
N ILE A 92 -4.54 -12.54 1.35
CA ILE A 92 -4.96 -12.70 -0.04
C ILE A 92 -3.82 -12.23 -0.95
N PRO A 93 -3.41 -13.02 -1.96
CA PRO A 93 -2.38 -12.60 -2.90
C PRO A 93 -2.84 -11.36 -3.68
N TRP A 94 -2.11 -10.26 -3.53
CA TRP A 94 -2.31 -9.06 -4.33
C TRP A 94 -1.44 -9.12 -5.57
N LYS A 95 -1.98 -8.68 -6.72
CA LYS A 95 -1.21 -8.49 -7.94
C LYS A 95 -1.39 -7.07 -8.46
N PRO A 96 -0.31 -6.41 -8.92
CA PRO A 96 -0.43 -5.15 -9.62
C PRO A 96 -1.24 -5.33 -10.89
N ASP A 97 -2.12 -4.37 -11.15
CA ASP A 97 -2.96 -4.33 -12.34
C ASP A 97 -2.07 -4.16 -13.58
N ASP A 98 -1.91 -5.23 -14.37
CA ASP A 98 -1.40 -5.16 -15.72
C ASP A 98 -2.46 -4.42 -16.52
N ARG A 99 -2.15 -3.19 -16.97
CA ARG A 99 -3.04 -2.44 -17.86
C ARG A 99 -3.25 -3.30 -19.11
N THR A 100 -4.30 -4.11 -19.11
CA THR A 100 -4.83 -4.73 -20.30
C THR A 100 -5.51 -3.57 -21.01
N ILE A 101 -4.75 -2.88 -21.86
CA ILE A 101 -5.34 -1.97 -22.83
C ILE A 101 -6.36 -2.85 -23.56
N TRP A 102 -7.64 -2.52 -23.44
CA TRP A 102 -8.66 -3.13 -24.28
C TRP A 102 -8.35 -2.63 -25.68
N THR A 103 -7.54 -3.38 -26.42
CA THR A 103 -7.33 -3.18 -27.84
C THR A 103 -8.53 -3.83 -28.52
N PRO A 104 -9.47 -3.07 -29.10
CA PRO A 104 -10.43 -3.68 -30.00
C PRO A 104 -9.63 -4.30 -31.15
N GLU A 105 -9.50 -5.62 -31.17
CA GLU A 105 -9.04 -6.34 -32.35
C GLU A 105 -10.09 -6.08 -33.45
N GLY A 106 -9.74 -5.24 -34.42
CA GLY A 106 -10.50 -5.15 -35.67
C GLY A 106 -11.06 -3.78 -36.05
N ASP A 107 -10.27 -2.71 -35.98
CA ASP A 107 -10.53 -1.53 -36.82
C ASP A 107 -9.43 -1.38 -37.88
N THR A 108 -9.36 -2.37 -38.77
CA THR A 108 -8.81 -2.20 -40.11
C THR A 108 -9.98 -1.88 -41.04
N ARG A 109 -10.15 -0.59 -41.34
CA ARG A 109 -10.90 -0.10 -42.49
C ARG A 109 -10.01 0.77 -43.35
#